data_AF-A0A512B9Q4-F1
#
_entry.id   AF-A0A512B9Q4-F1
#
_cell.length_a   1.000
_cell.length_b   1.000
_cell.length_c   1.000
_cell.angle_alpha   90.00
_cell.angle_beta   90.00
_cell.angle_gamma   90.00
#
_symmetry.space_group_name_H-M   'P 1'
#
loop_
_entity.id
_entity.type
_entity.pdbx_description
1 polymer ?
#
loop_
_entity_poly.entity_id
_entity_poly.type
_entity_poly.pdbx_seq_one_letter_code
_entity_poly.pdbx_strand_id
1 'polypeptide(L)'
;MIIALVLVGYTSFAQQLTTKKNLKINKSTVMKTYVIEREIPNAGKLTAEELKAIAQKSNSVLKEMGPQIEWQQSYVTGNKIYCVYKAPNEELIKEHARKGGFPANSVSEVANMINPATASH
;
A
#
# COMPACT_ATOMS: atom_id res chain seq x y z
N MET A 1 45.10 -16.35 33.83
CA MET A 1 44.28 -17.46 33.32
C MET A 1 42.76 -17.21 33.49
N ILE A 2 42.23 -15.99 33.27
CA ILE A 2 40.78 -15.70 33.39
C ILE A 2 40.35 -14.53 32.45
N ILE A 3 40.81 -14.47 31.19
CA ILE A 3 40.35 -13.44 30.23
C ILE A 3 39.88 -14.04 28.89
N ALA A 4 40.00 -15.35 28.69
CA ALA A 4 39.62 -15.99 27.42
C ALA A 4 38.16 -16.49 27.35
N LEU A 5 37.39 -16.49 28.44
CA LEU A 5 36.06 -17.13 28.51
C LEU A 5 34.88 -16.22 28.17
N VAL A 6 35.07 -14.91 28.00
CA VAL A 6 33.94 -13.98 27.75
C VAL A 6 33.66 -13.78 26.25
N LEU A 7 34.62 -14.09 25.36
CA LEU A 7 34.48 -13.83 23.92
C LEU A 7 33.64 -14.87 23.17
N VAL A 8 33.49 -16.10 23.70
CA VAL A 8 32.72 -17.16 23.02
C VAL A 8 31.21 -16.95 23.14
N GLY A 9 30.74 -16.18 24.13
CA GLY A 9 29.31 -15.88 24.31
C GLY A 9 28.76 -14.83 23.34
N TYR A 10 29.61 -13.93 22.84
CA TYR A 10 29.18 -12.86 21.93
C TYR A 10 28.89 -13.34 20.51
N THR A 11 29.55 -14.40 20.05
CA THR A 11 29.39 -14.90 18.68
C THR A 11 28.03 -15.56 18.46
N SER A 12 27.48 -16.28 19.46
CA SER A 12 26.17 -16.94 19.34
C SER A 12 24.98 -15.98 19.32
N PHE A 13 25.03 -14.87 20.08
CA PHE A 13 23.91 -13.92 20.15
C PHE A 13 23.76 -13.09 18.87
N ALA A 14 24.89 -12.70 18.25
CA ALA A 14 24.90 -11.98 16.98
C ALA A 14 24.32 -12.83 15.84
N GLN A 15 24.64 -14.13 15.80
CA GLN A 15 24.09 -15.08 14.81
C GLN A 15 22.59 -15.34 15.01
N GLN A 16 22.09 -15.31 16.24
CA GLN A 16 20.66 -15.51 16.52
C GLN A 16 19.80 -14.31 16.07
N LEU A 17 20.33 -13.08 16.16
CA LEU A 17 19.67 -11.87 15.67
C LEU A 17 19.64 -11.81 14.13
N THR A 18 20.69 -12.25 13.45
CA THR A 18 20.69 -12.30 11.98
C THR A 18 19.71 -13.35 11.46
N THR A 19 19.57 -14.50 12.13
CA THR A 19 18.66 -15.58 11.73
C THR A 19 17.19 -15.19 11.98
N LYS A 20 16.85 -14.55 13.11
CA LYS A 20 15.50 -14.01 13.37
C LYS A 20 15.12 -12.85 12.44
N LYS A 21 16.08 -12.01 12.05
CA LYS A 21 15.87 -10.92 11.08
C LYS A 21 15.59 -11.48 9.68
N ASN A 22 16.30 -12.53 9.27
CA ASN A 22 16.08 -13.19 7.96
C ASN A 22 14.74 -13.94 7.88
N LEU A 23 14.29 -14.59 8.97
CA LEU A 23 13.00 -15.29 8.99
C LEU A 23 11.78 -14.34 8.88
N LYS A 24 11.94 -13.05 9.18
CA LYS A 24 10.89 -12.02 9.00
C LYS A 24 10.87 -11.39 7.60
N ILE A 25 11.92 -11.55 6.80
CA ILE A 25 12.06 -10.88 5.49
C ILE A 25 11.39 -11.69 4.38
N ASN A 26 11.09 -12.97 4.59
CA ASN A 26 10.53 -13.85 3.55
C ASN A 26 9.06 -14.22 3.78
N LYS A 27 8.26 -13.29 4.31
CA LYS A 27 6.81 -13.38 4.19
C LYS A 27 6.46 -12.67 2.89
N SER A 28 6.18 -13.43 1.83
CA SER A 28 5.46 -12.90 0.67
C SER A 28 4.23 -12.17 1.23
N THR A 29 4.27 -10.84 1.24
CA THR A 29 3.19 -10.06 1.85
C THR A 29 2.03 -10.17 0.89
N VAL A 30 1.03 -10.98 1.26
CA VAL A 30 -0.17 -11.19 0.46
C VAL A 30 -0.76 -9.83 0.15
N MET A 31 -0.79 -9.47 -1.13
CA MET A 31 -1.37 -8.22 -1.60
C MET A 31 -2.89 -8.35 -1.52
N LYS A 32 -3.50 -7.46 -0.74
CA LYS A 32 -4.95 -7.33 -0.60
C LYS A 32 -5.44 -6.19 -1.47
N THR A 33 -6.69 -6.25 -1.90
CA THR A 33 -7.32 -5.18 -2.67
C THR A 33 -8.06 -4.23 -1.73
N TYR A 34 -7.91 -2.94 -1.95
CA TYR A 34 -8.60 -1.89 -1.21
C TYR A 34 -9.38 -1.00 -2.17
N VAL A 35 -10.57 -0.59 -1.75
CA VAL A 35 -11.36 0.48 -2.37
C VAL A 35 -11.26 1.72 -1.49
N ILE A 36 -10.88 2.84 -2.09
CA ILE A 36 -10.70 4.13 -1.43
C ILE A 36 -11.78 5.08 -1.95
N GLU A 37 -12.51 5.71 -1.04
CA GLU A 37 -13.41 6.82 -1.37
C GLU A 37 -12.72 8.15 -1.04
N ARG A 38 -12.73 9.06 -2.02
CA ARG A 38 -12.13 10.39 -1.94
C ARG A 38 -13.18 11.43 -2.26
N GLU A 39 -13.51 12.29 -1.30
CA GLU A 39 -14.43 13.40 -1.51
C GLU A 39 -13.70 14.58 -2.14
N ILE A 40 -14.07 14.92 -3.37
CA ILE A 40 -13.49 16.02 -4.15
C ILE A 40 -14.68 16.74 -4.83
N PRO A 41 -15.10 17.91 -4.32
CA PRO A 41 -16.22 18.64 -4.89
C PRO A 41 -16.04 18.88 -6.39
N ASN A 42 -17.08 18.61 -7.18
CA ASN A 42 -17.06 18.71 -8.65
C ASN A 42 -15.98 17.86 -9.35
N ALA A 43 -15.52 16.75 -8.76
CA ALA A 43 -14.56 15.84 -9.40
C ALA A 43 -14.91 15.47 -10.85
N GLY A 44 -16.21 15.30 -11.15
CA GLY A 44 -16.68 14.96 -12.49
C GLY A 44 -16.55 16.09 -13.53
N LYS A 45 -16.21 17.30 -13.09
CA LYS A 45 -15.94 18.46 -13.95
C LYS A 45 -14.45 18.73 -14.15
N LEU A 46 -13.57 17.92 -13.53
CA LEU A 46 -12.13 18.04 -13.72
C LEU A 46 -11.76 17.87 -15.19
N THR A 47 -10.89 18.72 -15.70
CA THR A 47 -10.43 18.64 -17.09
C THR A 47 -9.47 17.46 -17.28
N ALA A 48 -9.20 17.11 -18.54
CA ALA A 48 -8.22 16.08 -18.87
C ALA A 48 -6.82 16.41 -18.31
N GLU A 49 -6.44 17.68 -18.32
CA GLU A 49 -5.17 18.18 -17.79
C GLU A 49 -5.11 18.04 -16.26
N GLU A 50 -6.20 18.37 -15.56
CA GLU A 50 -6.29 18.23 -14.10
C GLU A 50 -6.24 16.75 -13.69
N LEU A 51 -6.97 15.88 -14.39
CA LEU A 51 -6.93 14.43 -14.17
C LEU A 51 -5.52 13.86 -14.43
N LYS A 52 -4.86 14.33 -15.50
CA LYS A 52 -3.47 13.96 -15.81
C LYS A 52 -2.52 14.40 -14.69
N ALA A 53 -2.67 15.61 -14.17
CA ALA A 53 -1.83 16.12 -13.09
C ALA A 53 -2.01 15.30 -11.80
N ILE A 54 -3.26 14.93 -11.46
CA ILE A 54 -3.57 14.04 -10.32
C ILE A 54 -2.89 12.68 -10.50
N ALA A 55 -3.02 12.07 -11.68
CA ALA A 55 -2.39 10.79 -11.99
C ALA A 55 -0.86 10.86 -11.90
N GLN A 56 -0.24 11.91 -12.43
CA GLN A 56 1.20 12.13 -12.35
C GLN A 56 1.68 12.25 -10.89
N LYS A 57 0.95 13.01 -10.07
CA LYS A 57 1.28 13.15 -8.64
C LYS A 57 1.17 11.81 -7.91
N SER A 58 0.11 11.03 -8.17
CA SER A 58 -0.05 9.68 -7.60
C SER A 58 1.11 8.75 -7.98
N ASN A 59 1.49 8.73 -9.26
CA ASN A 59 2.58 7.90 -9.78
C ASN A 59 3.94 8.28 -9.20
N SER A 60 4.20 9.59 -8.98
CA SER A 60 5.42 10.05 -8.33
C SER A 60 5.55 9.48 -6.91
N VAL A 61 4.47 9.54 -6.12
CA VAL A 61 4.45 9.02 -4.75
C VAL A 61 4.59 7.50 -4.74
N LEU A 62 3.93 6.78 -5.65
CA LEU A 62 4.08 5.33 -5.77
C LEU A 62 5.53 4.93 -6.08
N LYS A 63 6.21 5.68 -6.95
CA LYS A 63 7.64 5.46 -7.26
C LYS A 63 8.52 5.60 -6.02
N GLU A 64 8.20 6.55 -5.13
CA GLU A 64 8.91 6.73 -3.85
C GLU A 64 8.61 5.63 -2.82
N MET A 65 7.38 5.09 -2.83
CA MET A 65 6.94 4.06 -1.88
C MET A 65 7.33 2.64 -2.29
N GLY A 66 7.70 2.44 -3.55
CA GLY A 66 8.14 1.15 -4.09
C GLY A 66 6.98 0.17 -4.35
N PRO A 67 7.29 -1.08 -4.71
CA PRO A 67 6.33 -2.03 -5.30
C PRO A 67 5.34 -2.62 -4.29
N GLN A 68 5.43 -2.27 -3.01
CA GLN A 68 4.55 -2.75 -1.95
C GLN A 68 3.15 -2.11 -1.96
N ILE A 69 2.91 -1.17 -2.88
CA ILE A 69 1.61 -0.56 -3.12
C ILE A 69 1.44 -0.38 -4.62
N GLU A 70 0.28 -0.73 -5.13
CA GLU A 70 -0.03 -0.68 -6.55
C GLU A 70 -1.38 0.00 -6.76
N TRP A 71 -1.39 1.06 -7.56
CA TRP A 71 -2.64 1.69 -8.01
C TRP A 71 -3.15 0.93 -9.24
N GLN A 72 -4.38 0.40 -9.18
CA GLN A 72 -4.97 -0.30 -10.32
C GLN A 72 -5.70 0.68 -11.24
N GLN A 73 -6.64 1.45 -10.68
CA GLN A 73 -7.47 2.39 -11.42
C GLN A 73 -8.21 3.34 -10.48
N SER A 74 -8.79 4.39 -11.06
CA SER A 74 -9.69 5.32 -10.37
C SER A 74 -10.92 5.60 -11.23
N TYR A 75 -12.08 5.63 -10.60
CA TYR A 75 -13.34 6.06 -11.19
C TYR A 75 -13.68 7.46 -10.69
N VAL A 76 -13.76 8.41 -11.62
CA VAL A 76 -14.16 9.79 -11.32
C VAL A 76 -15.66 9.89 -11.50
N THR A 77 -16.34 10.36 -10.47
CA THR A 77 -17.80 10.57 -10.44
C THR A 77 -18.12 12.03 -10.15
N GLY A 78 -19.38 12.40 -9.93
CA GLY A 78 -19.79 13.79 -9.69
C GLY A 78 -18.94 14.54 -8.67
N ASN A 79 -18.94 14.08 -7.41
CA ASN A 79 -18.22 14.73 -6.29
C ASN A 79 -17.20 13.81 -5.60
N LYS A 80 -16.95 12.63 -6.15
CA LYS A 80 -16.09 11.63 -5.52
C LYS A 80 -15.21 10.94 -6.55
N ILE A 81 -14.03 10.54 -6.11
CA ILE A 81 -13.17 9.62 -6.85
C ILE A 81 -13.08 8.32 -6.04
N TYR A 82 -13.35 7.19 -6.70
CA TYR A 82 -13.18 5.86 -6.14
C TYR A 82 -11.91 5.25 -6.69
N CYS A 83 -10.96 4.88 -5.85
CA CYS A 83 -9.72 4.26 -6.30
C CYS A 83 -9.65 2.80 -5.88
N VAL A 84 -9.05 1.98 -6.72
CA VAL A 84 -8.74 0.58 -6.41
C VAL A 84 -7.23 0.44 -6.32
N TYR A 85 -6.75 -0.04 -5.17
CA TYR A 85 -5.33 -0.28 -4.91
C TYR A 85 -5.09 -1.70 -4.45
N LYS A 86 -3.87 -2.20 -4.64
CA LYS A 86 -3.36 -3.39 -3.96
C LYS A 86 -2.26 -2.99 -3.00
N ALA A 87 -2.30 -3.53 -1.79
CA ALA A 87 -1.30 -3.31 -0.75
C ALA A 87 -1.35 -4.44 0.29
N PRO A 88 -0.31 -4.64 1.09
CA PRO A 88 -0.35 -5.61 2.19
C PRO A 88 -1.21 -5.17 3.37
N ASN A 89 -1.46 -3.86 3.53
CA ASN A 89 -2.22 -3.28 4.63
C ASN A 89 -2.81 -1.91 4.26
N GLU A 90 -3.76 -1.44 5.08
CA GLU A 90 -4.45 -0.16 4.91
C GLU A 90 -3.52 1.03 5.16
N GLU A 91 -2.53 0.89 6.03
CA GLU A 91 -1.60 1.94 6.42
C GLU A 91 -0.79 2.47 5.23
N LEU A 92 -0.38 1.59 4.31
CA LEU A 92 0.30 2.01 3.08
C LEU A 92 -0.60 2.85 2.17
N ILE A 93 -1.90 2.54 2.11
CA ILE A 93 -2.86 3.34 1.33
C ILE A 93 -3.00 4.74 1.94
N LYS A 94 -3.12 4.82 3.27
CA LYS A 94 -3.18 6.10 4.00
C LYS A 94 -1.90 6.91 3.84
N GLU A 95 -0.74 6.26 3.89
CA GLU A 95 0.55 6.92 3.70
C GLU A 95 0.72 7.46 2.27
N HIS A 96 0.27 6.72 1.25
CA HIS A 96 0.22 7.22 -0.13
C HIS A 96 -0.64 8.47 -0.25
N ALA A 97 -1.84 8.45 0.32
CA ALA A 97 -2.74 9.60 0.33
C ALA A 97 -2.11 10.82 1.03
N ARG A 98 -1.48 10.60 2.20
CA ARG A 98 -0.79 11.65 2.97
C ARG A 98 0.37 12.27 2.19
N LYS A 99 1.24 11.46 1.57
CA LYS A 99 2.34 11.95 0.73
C LYS A 99 1.87 12.64 -0.55
N GLY A 100 0.76 12.15 -1.12
CA GLY A 100 0.14 12.71 -2.31
C GLY A 100 -0.63 14.00 -2.07
N GLY A 101 -1.02 14.29 -0.83
CA GLY A 101 -1.95 15.38 -0.50
C GLY A 101 -3.38 15.07 -0.96
N PHE A 102 -3.72 13.80 -1.11
CA PHE A 102 -5.05 13.37 -1.53
C PHE A 102 -5.91 13.04 -0.31
N PRO A 103 -7.21 13.34 -0.32
CA PRO A 103 -8.11 12.84 0.70
C PRO A 103 -8.26 11.32 0.57
N ALA A 104 -8.35 10.62 1.70
CA ALA A 104 -8.69 9.20 1.79
C ALA A 104 -9.77 9.05 2.86
N ASN A 105 -10.94 9.60 2.58
CA ASN A 105 -12.06 9.70 3.53
C ASN A 105 -12.48 8.34 4.06
N SER A 106 -12.47 7.32 3.18
CA SER A 106 -12.66 5.93 3.56
C SER A 106 -11.66 5.05 2.82
N VAL A 107 -11.15 4.03 3.52
CA VAL A 107 -10.35 2.95 2.95
C VAL A 107 -10.97 1.64 3.42
N SER A 108 -11.31 0.75 2.48
CA SER A 108 -11.96 -0.51 2.80
C SER A 108 -11.26 -1.67 2.10
N GLU A 109 -10.86 -2.69 2.87
CA GLU A 109 -10.39 -3.95 2.32
C GLU A 109 -11.55 -4.65 1.60
N VAL A 110 -11.31 -5.10 0.36
CA VAL A 110 -12.30 -5.84 -0.42
C VAL A 110 -12.39 -7.26 0.13
N ALA A 111 -13.54 -7.58 0.74
CA ALA A 111 -13.78 -8.92 1.28
C ALA A 111 -14.07 -9.96 0.18
N ASN A 112 -14.82 -9.58 -0.86
CA ASN A 112 -15.18 -10.42 -2.01
C ASN A 112 -15.53 -9.56 -3.22
N MET A 113 -15.49 -10.15 -4.42
CA MET A 113 -15.91 -9.51 -5.67
C MET A 113 -17.02 -10.35 -6.29
N ILE A 114 -18.11 -9.68 -6.67
CA ILE A 114 -19.18 -10.25 -7.47
C ILE A 114 -19.17 -9.63 -8.86
N ASN A 115 -19.46 -10.42 -9.88
CA ASN A 115 -19.64 -9.97 -11.26
C ASN A 115 -20.66 -10.90 -11.95
N PRO A 116 -21.04 -10.67 -13.22
CA PRO A 116 -22.00 -11.54 -13.90
C PRO A 116 -21.61 -13.03 -13.93
N ALA A 117 -20.31 -13.37 -13.91
CA ALA A 117 -19.88 -14.76 -13.84
C ALA A 117 -20.12 -15.40 -12.47
N THR A 118 -20.11 -14.61 -11.39
CA THR A 118 -20.48 -15.07 -10.04
C THR A 118 -21.93 -15.57 -9.96
N ALA A 119 -22.83 -15.13 -10.86
CA ALA A 119 -24.22 -15.57 -10.87
C ALA A 119 -24.43 -16.98 -11.45
N SER A 120 -23.43 -17.53 -12.14
CA SER A 120 -23.53 -18.78 -12.92
C SER A 120 -22.76 -19.95 -12.31
N HIS A 121 -22.27 -19.81 -11.07
CA HIS A 121 -21.52 -20.83 -10.34
C HIS A 121 -22.10 -21.02 -8.94
#